data_AF-A0A3D4KW90-F1
#
_entry.id   AF-A0A3D4KW90-F1
#
_cell.length_a   1.000
_cell.length_b   1.000
_cell.length_c   1.000
_cell.angle_alpha   90.00
_cell.angle_beta   90.00
_cell.angle_gamma   90.00
#
_symmetry.space_group_name_H-M   'P 1'
#
loop_
_entity.id
_entity.type
_entity.pdbx_description
1 polymer ?
#
loop_
_entity_poly.entity_id
_entity_poly.type
_entity_poly.pdbx_seq_one_letter_code
_entity_poly.pdbx_strand_id
1 'polypeptide(L)'
;MEYVVGGNMKLYNIKKLAVMMTLVVTLVMTVGCGAPKEETLETVDPFKYVTLGDYEGLRIDPVDTTVSDADIDANIESLLSSRATAKDAGDRTARMGDIVNIDYIGTENGVPFDGGTGNYDLELGSGSFIPGFEEGVVGMSTGETKTLDLTFPEDYHAKELAGKAVQFEVTVNSISENVLPELTDEFVQDVSDEAETVEEYREYVRQKLTEQRESSAKANIQADLMKMAVDNAKCDEDKLPEWLISQNSAEYKSSVESFVSQTGMDLETYLSQSGTDVDTFYKQADDYGREIAKSQLVVKAIADQKGMKITDKELEDYYADYAAEYRTDVDSVRKAIPESELKNYLLQQKVMDHIYNEAVFNR
;
A
#
# COMPACT_ATOMS: atom_id res chain seq x y z
N MET A 1 -7.41 5.40 15.77
CA MET A 1 -7.95 4.55 14.69
C MET A 1 -6.78 3.94 13.92
N GLU A 2 -6.13 2.96 14.54
CA GLU A 2 -5.19 2.06 13.87
C GLU A 2 -6.00 0.84 13.43
N TYR A 3 -5.97 0.53 12.13
CA TYR A 3 -6.62 -0.66 11.60
C TYR A 3 -5.83 -1.90 12.03
N VAL A 4 -6.37 -2.67 12.98
CA VAL A 4 -5.89 -4.00 13.33
C VAL A 4 -6.23 -4.97 12.20
N VAL A 5 -5.29 -5.17 11.27
CA VAL A 5 -5.30 -6.31 10.34
C VAL A 5 -4.53 -7.47 10.97
N GLY A 6 -5.13 -8.06 12.00
CA GLY A 6 -4.63 -9.26 12.67
C GLY A 6 -5.31 -10.51 12.09
N GLY A 7 -4.91 -10.94 10.90
CA GLY A 7 -5.50 -12.10 10.23
C GLY A 7 -4.51 -12.85 9.35
N ASN A 8 -3.67 -13.69 9.97
CA ASN A 8 -2.94 -14.83 9.37
C ASN A 8 -2.62 -14.72 7.86
N MET A 9 -1.81 -13.74 7.48
CA MET A 9 -1.14 -13.75 6.19
C MET A 9 0.01 -14.74 6.28
N LYS A 10 -0.26 -16.01 5.94
CA LYS A 10 0.78 -17.02 5.72
C LYS A 10 1.87 -16.40 4.84
N LEU A 11 3.13 -16.72 5.16
CA LEU A 11 4.42 -16.43 4.50
C LEU A 11 4.51 -16.75 2.98
N TYR A 12 3.37 -16.86 2.30
CA TYR A 12 3.19 -17.27 0.93
C TYR A 12 2.67 -16.07 0.12
N ASN A 13 3.51 -15.03 -0.06
CA ASN A 13 3.38 -14.05 -1.15
C ASN A 13 4.45 -12.92 -1.17
N ILE A 14 5.54 -13.00 -0.40
CA ILE A 14 6.64 -12.02 -0.49
C ILE A 14 7.26 -11.96 -1.91
N LYS A 15 7.12 -13.02 -2.71
CA LYS A 15 7.59 -13.05 -4.11
C LYS A 15 6.63 -12.44 -5.14
N LYS A 16 5.35 -12.21 -4.78
CA LYS A 16 4.34 -11.66 -5.71
C LYS A 16 4.08 -10.16 -5.52
N LEU A 17 4.47 -9.60 -4.37
CA LEU A 17 4.20 -8.19 -4.04
C LEU A 17 5.19 -7.19 -4.69
N ALA A 18 6.23 -7.66 -5.39
CA ALA A 18 7.29 -6.81 -5.92
C ALA A 18 6.93 -6.06 -7.23
N VAL A 19 5.72 -6.26 -7.79
CA VAL A 19 5.38 -5.74 -9.14
C VAL A 19 4.42 -4.53 -9.11
N MET A 20 4.04 -4.04 -7.94
CA MET A 20 3.15 -2.88 -7.82
C MET A 20 3.83 -1.72 -7.08
N MET A 21 5.01 -1.30 -7.55
CA MET A 21 5.58 0.00 -7.18
C MET A 21 4.83 1.09 -7.97
N THR A 22 3.84 1.70 -7.32
CA THR A 22 3.51 3.10 -7.56
C THR A 22 4.80 3.92 -7.53
N LEU A 23 5.07 4.65 -8.61
CA LEU A 23 6.17 5.58 -8.80
C LEU A 23 6.18 6.63 -7.67
N VAL A 24 6.76 6.30 -6.52
CA VAL A 24 7.16 7.28 -5.52
C VAL A 24 8.56 7.71 -5.91
N VAL A 25 8.64 8.75 -6.74
CA VAL A 25 9.91 9.39 -7.09
C VAL A 25 10.41 10.16 -5.87
N THR A 26 11.21 9.51 -5.02
CA THR A 26 12.04 10.21 -4.04
C THR A 26 13.37 10.57 -4.69
N LEU A 27 13.49 11.84 -5.05
CA LEU A 27 14.68 12.48 -5.60
C LEU A 27 15.84 12.43 -4.58
N VAL A 28 16.87 11.62 -4.86
CA VAL A 28 18.20 11.80 -4.28
C VAL A 28 19.21 11.87 -5.42
N MET A 29 19.68 13.09 -5.71
CA MET A 29 20.75 13.31 -6.68
C MET A 29 22.10 13.01 -6.04
N THR A 30 22.70 11.87 -6.39
CA THR A 30 24.14 11.68 -6.25
C THR A 30 24.81 11.74 -7.60
N VAL A 31 25.48 12.87 -7.87
CA VAL A 31 26.35 13.06 -9.03
C VAL A 31 27.59 12.19 -8.83
N GLY A 32 27.65 11.05 -9.51
CA GLY A 32 28.82 10.17 -9.59
C GLY A 32 29.62 10.45 -10.86
N CYS A 33 30.86 10.87 -10.70
CA CYS A 33 31.81 11.20 -11.77
C CYS A 33 32.07 10.06 -12.78
N GLY A 34 31.99 10.39 -14.07
CA GLY A 34 32.98 10.02 -15.10
C GLY A 34 32.96 8.57 -15.62
N ALA A 35 32.14 8.30 -16.63
CA ALA A 35 32.21 7.09 -17.47
C ALA A 35 32.06 7.43 -18.98
N PRO A 36 32.64 6.64 -19.90
CA PRO A 36 32.69 6.93 -21.34
C PRO A 36 31.33 6.70 -22.00
N LYS A 37 30.91 7.57 -22.95
CA LYS A 37 29.65 7.53 -23.74
C LYS A 37 28.66 6.46 -23.24
N GLU A 38 27.92 6.80 -22.18
CA GLU A 38 27.09 5.86 -21.42
C GLU A 38 26.13 5.11 -22.34
N GLU A 39 26.26 3.79 -22.35
CA GLU A 39 25.27 2.88 -22.91
C GLU A 39 24.01 3.01 -22.04
N THR A 40 22.86 3.26 -22.67
CA THR A 40 21.57 3.47 -22.00
C THR A 40 20.58 2.38 -22.43
N LEU A 41 19.47 2.23 -21.71
CA LEU A 41 18.37 1.34 -22.12
C LEU A 41 17.85 1.65 -23.53
N GLU A 42 17.90 2.92 -23.96
CA GLU A 42 17.50 3.31 -25.32
C GLU A 42 18.49 2.84 -26.40
N THR A 43 19.79 2.85 -26.09
CA THR A 43 20.86 2.63 -27.07
C THR A 43 21.47 1.23 -27.05
N VAL A 44 21.26 0.48 -25.96
CA VAL A 44 21.71 -0.89 -25.82
C VAL A 44 21.01 -1.80 -26.83
N ASP A 45 21.78 -2.70 -27.45
CA ASP A 45 21.23 -3.79 -28.25
C ASP A 45 20.86 -4.95 -27.31
N PRO A 46 19.56 -5.17 -27.04
CA PRO A 46 19.15 -6.16 -26.05
C PRO A 46 19.45 -7.59 -26.51
N PHE A 47 19.52 -7.84 -27.82
CA PHE A 47 19.76 -9.17 -28.39
C PHE A 47 21.17 -9.70 -28.15
N LYS A 48 22.09 -8.87 -27.64
CA LYS A 48 23.39 -9.32 -27.11
C LYS A 48 23.27 -10.10 -25.80
N TYR A 49 22.21 -9.84 -25.04
CA TYR A 49 22.03 -10.31 -23.66
C TYR A 49 20.87 -11.28 -23.53
N VAL A 50 19.78 -11.03 -24.27
CA VAL A 50 18.55 -11.83 -24.20
C VAL A 50 18.19 -12.42 -25.56
N THR A 51 17.71 -13.66 -25.54
CA THR A 51 17.01 -14.29 -26.66
C THR A 51 15.56 -14.48 -26.25
N LEU A 52 14.64 -13.86 -26.97
CA LEU A 52 13.21 -13.95 -26.68
C LEU A 52 12.71 -15.39 -26.85
N GLY A 53 11.92 -15.83 -25.86
CA GLY A 53 11.10 -17.03 -25.95
C GLY A 53 9.68 -16.69 -26.37
N ASP A 54 8.72 -17.53 -25.96
CA ASP A 54 7.30 -17.26 -26.19
C ASP A 54 6.83 -16.11 -25.29
N TYR A 55 6.28 -15.06 -25.89
CA TYR A 55 5.64 -13.94 -25.18
C TYR A 55 4.27 -13.56 -25.76
N GLU A 56 3.86 -14.19 -26.87
CA GLU A 56 2.53 -14.04 -27.48
C GLU A 56 1.75 -15.35 -27.32
N GLY A 57 0.42 -15.27 -27.26
CA GLY A 57 -0.42 -16.47 -27.10
C GLY A 57 -0.27 -17.16 -25.74
N LEU A 58 0.28 -16.47 -24.75
CA LEU A 58 0.44 -16.96 -23.38
C LEU A 58 -0.95 -17.26 -22.78
N ARG A 59 -1.07 -18.40 -22.10
CA ARG A 59 -2.33 -18.83 -21.47
C ARG A 59 -2.40 -18.39 -20.02
N ILE A 60 -3.50 -17.75 -19.64
CA ILE A 60 -3.73 -17.31 -18.27
C ILE A 60 -5.19 -17.47 -17.88
N ASP A 61 -5.44 -17.74 -16.59
CA ASP A 61 -6.79 -17.81 -16.05
C ASP A 61 -7.36 -16.39 -15.88
N PRO A 62 -8.64 -16.16 -16.20
CA PRO A 62 -9.28 -14.89 -15.91
C PRO A 62 -9.37 -14.67 -14.39
N VAL A 63 -9.29 -13.41 -13.97
CA VAL A 63 -9.55 -13.01 -12.59
C VAL A 63 -11.03 -12.67 -12.47
N ASP A 64 -11.71 -13.21 -11.45
CA ASP A 64 -13.10 -12.89 -11.17
C ASP A 64 -13.21 -11.44 -10.67
N THR A 65 -13.99 -10.63 -11.37
CA THR A 65 -14.23 -9.22 -11.07
C THR A 65 -15.66 -8.95 -10.59
N THR A 66 -16.45 -10.01 -10.36
CA THR A 66 -17.87 -9.90 -9.97
C THR A 66 -18.01 -9.11 -8.68
N VAL A 67 -18.87 -8.07 -8.68
CA VAL A 67 -19.25 -7.31 -7.49
C VAL A 67 -20.56 -7.85 -6.95
N SER A 68 -20.56 -8.26 -5.68
CA SER A 68 -21.75 -8.74 -4.99
C SER A 68 -22.49 -7.60 -4.28
N ASP A 69 -23.77 -7.79 -3.97
CA ASP A 69 -24.52 -6.81 -3.18
C ASP A 69 -23.92 -6.60 -1.78
N ALA A 70 -23.30 -7.64 -1.20
CA ALA A 70 -22.60 -7.52 0.07
C ALA A 70 -21.36 -6.61 0.00
N ASP A 71 -20.67 -6.57 -1.15
CA ASP A 71 -19.55 -5.63 -1.37
C ASP A 71 -20.05 -4.18 -1.39
N ILE A 72 -21.22 -3.95 -2.00
CA ILE A 72 -21.86 -2.64 -2.08
C ILE A 72 -22.32 -2.21 -0.69
N ASP A 73 -23.00 -3.09 0.04
CA ASP A 73 -23.48 -2.84 1.39
C ASP A 73 -22.31 -2.50 2.33
N ALA A 74 -21.23 -3.27 2.29
CA ALA A 74 -20.03 -3.00 3.11
C ALA A 74 -19.39 -1.64 2.78
N ASN A 75 -19.36 -1.25 1.51
CA ASN A 75 -18.83 0.05 1.11
C ASN A 75 -19.71 1.20 1.64
N ILE A 76 -21.03 1.07 1.52
CA ILE A 76 -21.98 2.06 2.03
C ILE A 76 -21.94 2.13 3.56
N GLU A 77 -21.89 0.99 4.25
CA GLU A 77 -21.73 0.93 5.71
C GLU A 77 -20.45 1.62 6.18
N SER A 78 -19.35 1.45 5.45
CA SER A 78 -18.10 2.18 5.72
C SER A 78 -18.27 3.69 5.57
N LEU A 79 -19.02 4.14 4.56
CA LEU A 79 -19.32 5.56 4.39
C LEU A 79 -20.20 6.09 5.54
N LEU A 80 -21.29 5.39 5.88
CA LEU A 80 -22.17 5.79 6.99
C LEU A 80 -21.39 5.86 8.31
N SER A 81 -20.54 4.88 8.57
CA SER A 81 -19.67 4.86 9.75
C SER A 81 -18.72 6.05 9.79
N SER A 82 -18.14 6.44 8.64
CA SER A 82 -17.27 7.63 8.54
C SER A 82 -18.01 8.96 8.74
N ARG A 83 -19.35 8.96 8.62
CA ARG A 83 -20.23 10.11 8.82
C ARG A 83 -21.03 10.04 10.12
N ALA A 84 -20.72 9.06 10.97
CA ALA A 84 -21.40 8.91 12.23
C ALA A 84 -21.11 10.09 13.16
N THR A 85 -22.10 10.44 13.98
CA THR A 85 -22.02 11.58 14.90
C THR A 85 -22.08 11.10 16.34
N ALA A 86 -21.21 11.64 17.19
CA ALA A 86 -21.25 11.38 18.61
C ALA A 86 -22.43 12.14 19.24
N LYS A 87 -23.32 11.42 19.91
CA LYS A 87 -24.45 11.98 20.66
C LYS A 87 -24.38 11.54 22.12
N ASP A 88 -24.62 12.47 23.04
CA ASP A 88 -24.68 12.17 24.47
C ASP A 88 -25.65 11.01 24.76
N ALA A 89 -25.15 10.00 25.48
CA ALA A 89 -25.90 8.78 25.78
C ALA A 89 -26.88 8.93 26.96
N GLY A 90 -26.92 10.09 27.61
CA GLY A 90 -27.70 10.36 28.82
C GLY A 90 -27.20 9.56 30.02
N ASP A 91 -28.14 9.18 30.90
CA ASP A 91 -27.83 8.55 32.19
C ASP A 91 -27.60 7.02 32.12
N ARG A 92 -27.42 6.44 30.92
CA ARG A 92 -27.18 5.00 30.79
C ARG A 92 -25.71 4.66 30.99
N THR A 93 -25.45 3.42 31.37
CA THR A 93 -24.08 2.88 31.45
C THR A 93 -23.47 2.68 30.07
N ALA A 94 -22.14 2.70 30.00
CA ALA A 94 -21.36 2.45 28.79
C ALA A 94 -21.61 1.03 28.24
N ARG A 95 -21.68 0.89 26.92
CA ARG A 95 -21.78 -0.39 26.21
C ARG A 95 -20.79 -0.44 25.05
N MET A 96 -20.58 -1.63 24.51
CA MET A 96 -19.75 -1.80 23.32
C MET A 96 -20.31 -0.96 22.15
N GLY A 97 -19.43 -0.27 21.43
CA GLY A 97 -19.73 0.69 20.36
C GLY A 97 -19.94 2.14 20.80
N ASP A 98 -19.94 2.43 22.11
CA ASP A 98 -19.95 3.82 22.59
C ASP A 98 -18.56 4.46 22.51
N ILE A 99 -18.54 5.78 22.35
CA ILE A 99 -17.36 6.62 22.57
C ILE A 99 -17.41 7.12 24.01
N VAL A 100 -16.47 6.70 24.83
CA VAL A 100 -16.35 7.13 26.23
C VAL A 100 -15.13 8.03 26.39
N ASN A 101 -15.33 9.25 26.91
CA ASN A 101 -14.20 10.05 27.37
C ASN A 101 -13.77 9.50 28.72
N ILE A 102 -12.52 9.06 28.82
CA ILE A 102 -11.97 8.50 30.05
C ILE A 102 -10.73 9.26 30.50
N ASP A 103 -10.57 9.38 31.82
CA ASP A 103 -9.26 9.60 32.43
C ASP A 103 -8.77 8.25 32.97
N TYR A 104 -7.52 7.90 32.69
CA TYR A 104 -6.93 6.68 33.22
C TYR A 104 -5.56 6.94 33.85
N ILE A 105 -5.24 6.17 34.89
CA ILE A 105 -3.96 6.17 35.57
C ILE A 105 -3.49 4.72 35.74
N GLY A 106 -2.47 4.35 35.00
CA GLY A 106 -1.81 3.05 35.00
C GLY A 106 -0.68 3.01 36.01
N THR A 107 -0.66 1.96 36.83
CA THR A 107 0.38 1.71 37.82
C THR A 107 0.87 0.27 37.77
N GLU A 108 2.17 0.08 37.98
CA GLU A 108 2.80 -1.21 38.23
C GLU A 108 3.22 -1.26 39.70
N ASN A 109 2.68 -2.20 40.48
CA ASN A 109 2.95 -2.31 41.93
C ASN A 109 2.75 -0.98 42.69
N GLY A 110 1.74 -0.19 42.29
CA GLY A 110 1.43 1.11 42.90
C GLY A 110 2.32 2.27 42.46
N VAL A 111 3.23 2.06 41.50
CA VAL A 111 4.08 3.11 40.91
C VAL A 111 3.56 3.43 39.51
N PRO A 112 3.22 4.70 39.20
CA PRO A 112 2.86 5.11 37.84
C PRO A 112 4.00 4.86 36.85
N PHE A 113 3.68 4.43 35.64
CA PHE A 113 4.64 4.27 34.55
C PHE A 113 4.38 5.28 33.43
N ASP A 114 5.41 5.55 32.63
CA ASP A 114 5.34 6.52 31.53
C ASP A 114 4.38 6.04 30.43
N GLY A 115 3.58 6.96 29.89
CA GLY A 115 2.48 6.63 28.97
C GLY A 115 1.27 5.93 29.62
N GLY A 116 1.30 5.67 30.93
CA GLY A 116 0.20 5.03 31.66
C GLY A 116 -0.92 5.97 32.09
N THR A 117 -0.80 7.28 31.90
CA THR A 117 -1.80 8.27 32.34
C THR A 117 -2.24 9.15 31.19
N GLY A 118 -3.55 9.37 31.04
CA GLY A 118 -4.06 10.25 30.00
C GLY A 118 -5.57 10.47 30.05
N ASN A 119 -6.03 11.39 29.21
CA ASN A 119 -7.43 11.58 28.84
C ASN A 119 -7.61 11.10 27.39
N TYR A 120 -8.64 10.30 27.13
CA TYR A 120 -8.84 9.70 25.81
C TYR A 120 -10.32 9.48 25.49
N ASP A 121 -10.72 9.79 24.25
CA ASP A 121 -12.01 9.38 23.71
C ASP A 121 -11.89 7.97 23.13
N LEU A 122 -12.34 6.99 23.91
CA LEU A 122 -12.22 5.57 23.57
C LEU A 122 -13.53 5.06 22.95
N GLU A 123 -13.47 4.60 21.71
CA GLU A 123 -14.52 3.77 21.16
C GLU A 123 -14.39 2.35 21.72
N LEU A 124 -15.39 1.92 22.50
CA LEU A 124 -15.43 0.60 23.12
C LEU A 124 -15.63 -0.46 22.04
N GLY A 125 -14.67 -1.37 21.89
CA GLY A 125 -14.60 -2.40 20.85
C GLY A 125 -13.57 -2.08 19.76
N SER A 126 -12.90 -0.93 19.82
CA SER A 126 -11.88 -0.53 18.83
C SER A 126 -10.58 -1.33 18.95
N GLY A 127 -10.31 -1.95 20.11
CA GLY A 127 -9.04 -2.62 20.37
C GLY A 127 -7.86 -1.67 20.47
N SER A 128 -8.12 -0.39 20.78
CA SER A 128 -7.08 0.64 20.91
C SER A 128 -6.32 0.51 22.24
N PHE A 129 -6.90 -0.17 23.23
CA PHE A 129 -6.26 -0.48 24.51
C PHE A 129 -5.96 -1.97 24.65
N ILE A 130 -5.17 -2.32 25.67
CA ILE A 130 -4.84 -3.72 25.94
C ILE A 130 -6.10 -4.56 26.21
N PRO A 131 -6.08 -5.87 25.86
CA PRO A 131 -7.21 -6.75 26.08
C PRO A 131 -7.72 -6.73 27.53
N GLY A 132 -9.04 -6.65 27.71
CA GLY A 132 -9.68 -6.56 29.02
C GLY A 132 -9.93 -5.13 29.50
N PHE A 133 -9.26 -4.12 28.94
CA PHE A 133 -9.47 -2.72 29.32
C PHE A 133 -10.88 -2.24 28.93
N GLU A 134 -11.23 -2.37 27.65
CA GLU A 134 -12.50 -1.91 27.10
C GLU A 134 -13.69 -2.66 27.73
N GLU A 135 -13.56 -3.97 27.93
CA GLU A 135 -14.57 -4.79 28.63
C GLU A 135 -14.74 -4.39 30.10
N GLY A 136 -13.68 -3.89 30.73
CA GLY A 136 -13.69 -3.41 32.11
C GLY A 136 -14.47 -2.11 32.29
N VAL A 137 -14.51 -1.27 31.25
CA VAL A 137 -15.22 0.02 31.19
C VAL A 137 -16.70 -0.16 30.83
N VAL A 138 -17.05 -1.20 30.06
CA VAL A 138 -18.45 -1.55 29.79
C VAL A 138 -19.22 -1.72 31.11
N GLY A 139 -20.39 -1.08 31.19
CA GLY A 139 -21.25 -1.07 32.36
C GLY A 139 -20.97 0.05 33.37
N MET A 140 -19.89 0.84 33.20
CA MET A 140 -19.64 2.02 34.03
C MET A 140 -20.57 3.19 33.67
N SER A 141 -20.90 4.01 34.67
CA SER A 141 -21.69 5.24 34.50
C SER A 141 -20.80 6.48 34.37
N THR A 142 -21.33 7.56 33.81
CA THR A 142 -20.65 8.86 33.82
C THR A 142 -20.32 9.31 35.26
N GLY A 143 -19.07 9.70 35.49
CA GLY A 143 -18.50 10.05 36.79
C GLY A 143 -18.04 8.86 37.64
N GLU A 144 -18.22 7.62 37.17
CA GLU A 144 -17.77 6.42 37.89
C GLU A 144 -16.26 6.21 37.69
N THR A 145 -15.57 5.88 38.79
CA THR A 145 -14.16 5.48 38.80
C THR A 145 -14.05 4.02 39.21
N LYS A 146 -13.27 3.23 38.47
CA LYS A 146 -13.05 1.81 38.73
C LYS A 146 -11.58 1.43 38.49
N THR A 147 -11.05 0.57 39.33
CA THR A 147 -9.72 -0.04 39.11
C THR A 147 -9.86 -1.34 38.32
N LEU A 148 -9.11 -1.45 37.23
CA LEU A 148 -9.02 -2.62 36.38
C LEU A 148 -7.66 -3.29 36.59
N ASP A 149 -7.67 -4.54 37.03
CA ASP A 149 -6.48 -5.39 37.09
C ASP A 149 -6.27 -6.06 35.73
N LEU A 150 -5.21 -5.66 35.00
CA LEU A 150 -4.93 -6.10 33.64
C LEU A 150 -3.51 -6.65 33.53
N THR A 151 -3.21 -7.29 32.40
CA THR A 151 -1.86 -7.78 32.08
C THR A 151 -1.53 -7.37 30.66
N PHE A 152 -0.37 -6.74 30.48
CA PHE A 152 0.12 -6.43 29.14
C PHE A 152 0.40 -7.72 28.36
N PRO A 153 0.11 -7.77 27.04
CA PRO A 153 0.51 -8.90 26.20
C PRO A 153 2.02 -9.19 26.30
N GLU A 154 2.39 -10.46 26.10
CA GLU A 154 3.80 -10.90 26.11
C GLU A 154 4.63 -10.27 24.97
N ASP A 155 3.96 -9.87 23.89
CA ASP A 155 4.52 -9.27 22.67
C ASP A 155 4.35 -7.74 22.61
N TYR A 156 4.08 -7.10 23.75
CA TYR A 156 3.88 -5.65 23.81
C TYR A 156 5.14 -4.87 23.39
N HIS A 157 4.94 -3.77 22.65
CA HIS A 157 6.03 -2.99 22.04
C HIS A 157 7.00 -2.41 23.07
N ALA A 158 6.52 -2.03 24.25
CA ALA A 158 7.31 -1.62 25.39
C ALA A 158 7.78 -2.86 26.17
N LYS A 159 9.02 -3.29 25.93
CA LYS A 159 9.60 -4.54 26.49
C LYS A 159 9.59 -4.54 28.02
N GLU A 160 9.71 -3.38 28.63
CA GLU A 160 9.64 -3.16 30.06
C GLU A 160 8.24 -3.30 30.67
N LEU A 161 7.18 -3.37 29.86
CA LEU A 161 5.79 -3.58 30.28
C LEU A 161 5.24 -4.95 29.84
N ALA A 162 5.83 -5.59 28.84
CA ALA A 162 5.39 -6.89 28.32
C ALA A 162 5.23 -7.96 29.42
N GLY A 163 4.07 -8.64 29.43
CA GLY A 163 3.73 -9.70 30.37
C GLY A 163 3.50 -9.26 31.82
N LYS A 164 3.58 -7.96 32.14
CA LYS A 164 3.43 -7.46 33.51
C LYS A 164 1.98 -7.23 33.87
N ALA A 165 1.65 -7.60 35.11
CA ALA A 165 0.37 -7.28 35.74
C ALA A 165 0.38 -5.81 36.21
N VAL A 166 -0.66 -5.08 35.83
CA VAL A 166 -0.80 -3.65 36.11
C VAL A 166 -2.23 -3.32 36.53
N GLN A 167 -2.38 -2.17 37.19
CA GLN A 167 -3.68 -1.65 37.58
C GLN A 167 -3.93 -0.33 36.86
N PHE A 168 -5.09 -0.22 36.23
CA PHE A 168 -5.58 1.02 35.65
C PHE A 168 -6.76 1.52 36.48
N GLU A 169 -6.60 2.68 37.13
CA GLU A 169 -7.74 3.42 37.65
C GLU A 169 -8.34 4.23 36.49
N VAL A 170 -9.57 3.92 36.11
CA VAL A 170 -10.27 4.54 34.98
C VAL A 170 -11.49 5.29 35.50
N THR A 171 -11.65 6.53 35.08
CA THR A 171 -12.83 7.37 35.34
C THR A 171 -13.52 7.66 34.03
N VAL A 172 -14.84 7.42 33.95
CA VAL A 172 -15.64 7.78 32.78
C VAL A 172 -16.15 9.21 32.92
N ASN A 173 -15.72 10.12 32.08
CA ASN A 173 -16.09 11.53 32.11
C ASN A 173 -17.37 11.83 31.31
N SER A 174 -17.55 11.14 30.20
CA SER A 174 -18.76 11.22 29.38
C SER A 174 -18.94 9.93 28.56
N ILE A 175 -20.18 9.67 28.18
CA ILE A 175 -20.54 8.55 27.31
C ILE A 175 -21.33 9.14 26.15
N SER A 176 -20.85 8.91 24.94
CA SER A 176 -21.55 9.24 23.70
C SER A 176 -21.82 7.98 22.91
N GLU A 177 -23.00 7.87 22.31
CA GLU A 177 -23.28 6.84 21.32
C GLU A 177 -22.90 7.35 19.92
N ASN A 178 -22.34 6.45 19.11
CA ASN A 178 -22.09 6.73 17.72
C ASN A 178 -23.40 6.55 16.94
N VAL A 179 -23.98 7.65 16.45
CA VAL A 179 -25.23 7.64 15.67
C VAL A 179 -24.86 7.67 14.20
N LEU A 180 -25.00 6.53 13.53
CA LEU A 180 -24.86 6.44 12.08
C LEU A 180 -26.03 7.19 11.42
N PRO A 181 -25.78 7.96 10.36
CA PRO A 181 -26.85 8.50 9.53
C PRO A 181 -27.62 7.36 8.87
N GLU A 182 -28.89 7.60 8.55
CA GLU A 182 -29.68 6.68 7.75
C GLU A 182 -29.35 6.88 6.26
N LEU A 183 -29.21 5.79 5.52
CA LEU A 183 -29.07 5.84 4.07
C LEU A 183 -30.41 6.26 3.45
N THR A 184 -30.49 7.54 3.09
CA THR A 184 -31.67 8.18 2.49
C THR A 184 -31.25 8.97 1.26
N ASP A 185 -32.20 9.33 0.39
CA ASP A 185 -31.92 10.16 -0.80
C ASP A 185 -31.31 11.52 -0.41
N GLU A 186 -31.73 12.10 0.72
CA GLU A 186 -31.16 13.34 1.26
C GLU A 186 -29.70 13.15 1.69
N PHE A 187 -29.38 12.02 2.34
CA PHE A 187 -28.00 11.69 2.68
C PHE A 187 -27.14 11.52 1.42
N VAL A 188 -27.66 10.83 0.40
CA VAL A 188 -26.94 10.64 -0.88
C VAL A 188 -26.61 11.97 -1.54
N GLN A 189 -27.57 12.90 -1.61
CA GLN A 189 -27.37 14.22 -2.19
C GLN A 189 -26.35 15.08 -1.42
N ASP A 190 -26.11 14.81 -0.14
CA ASP A 190 -25.08 15.49 0.66
C ASP A 190 -23.67 14.92 0.41
N VAL A 191 -23.56 13.63 0.08
CA VAL A 191 -22.27 12.92 0.01
C VAL A 191 -21.82 12.54 -1.41
N SER A 192 -22.68 12.71 -2.41
CA SER A 192 -22.40 12.34 -3.80
C SER A 192 -22.82 13.42 -4.77
N ASP A 193 -21.91 13.79 -5.68
CA ASP A 193 -22.23 14.63 -6.83
C ASP A 193 -22.80 13.81 -8.01
N GLU A 194 -22.76 12.47 -7.92
CA GLU A 194 -23.00 11.55 -9.05
C GLU A 194 -24.30 10.74 -8.93
N ALA A 195 -25.02 10.89 -7.83
CA ALA A 195 -26.29 10.21 -7.56
C ALA A 195 -27.23 11.11 -6.74
N GLU A 196 -28.53 11.06 -7.01
CA GLU A 196 -29.54 11.82 -6.26
C GLU A 196 -30.41 10.92 -5.36
N THR A 197 -30.42 9.61 -5.61
CA THR A 197 -31.21 8.61 -4.86
C THR A 197 -30.35 7.48 -4.33
N VAL A 198 -30.83 6.77 -3.30
CA VAL A 198 -30.17 5.57 -2.75
C VAL A 198 -29.92 4.52 -3.82
N GLU A 199 -30.87 4.29 -4.72
CA GLU A 199 -30.73 3.29 -5.79
C GLU A 199 -29.63 3.70 -6.79
N GLU A 200 -29.62 4.95 -7.22
CA GLU A 200 -28.56 5.48 -8.10
C GLU A 200 -27.19 5.40 -7.43
N TYR A 201 -27.12 5.70 -6.12
CA TYR A 201 -25.88 5.63 -5.38
C TYR A 201 -25.35 4.19 -5.28
N ARG A 202 -26.24 3.21 -5.06
CA ARG A 202 -25.87 1.78 -5.06
C ARG A 202 -25.32 1.34 -6.41
N GLU A 203 -25.93 1.78 -7.51
CA GLU A 203 -25.43 1.48 -8.85
C GLU A 203 -24.09 2.17 -9.14
N TYR A 204 -23.95 3.43 -8.71
CA TYR A 204 -22.67 4.15 -8.81
C TYR A 204 -21.55 3.41 -8.05
N VAL A 205 -21.80 2.97 -6.82
CA VAL A 205 -20.84 2.16 -6.04
C VAL A 205 -20.53 0.84 -6.76
N ARG A 206 -21.54 0.16 -7.31
CA ARG A 206 -21.34 -1.07 -8.10
C ARG A 206 -20.43 -0.83 -9.29
N GLN A 207 -20.66 0.24 -10.05
CA GLN A 207 -19.83 0.60 -11.20
C GLN A 207 -18.39 0.90 -10.76
N LYS A 208 -18.20 1.71 -9.72
CA LYS A 208 -16.87 2.03 -9.19
C LYS A 208 -16.09 0.81 -8.73
N LEU A 209 -16.74 -0.09 -7.98
CA LEU A 209 -16.12 -1.34 -7.54
C LEU A 209 -15.78 -2.25 -8.73
N THR A 210 -16.64 -2.28 -9.75
CA THR A 210 -16.39 -3.06 -10.98
C THR A 210 -15.19 -2.52 -11.73
N GLU A 211 -15.15 -1.21 -12.00
CA GLU A 211 -14.01 -0.53 -12.65
C GLU A 211 -12.70 -0.78 -11.88
N GLN A 212 -12.74 -0.69 -10.55
CA GLN A 212 -11.58 -0.96 -9.70
C GLN A 212 -11.11 -2.42 -9.79
N ARG A 213 -12.04 -3.39 -9.73
CA ARG A 213 -11.72 -4.82 -9.83
C ARG A 213 -11.19 -5.18 -11.20
N GLU A 214 -11.79 -4.65 -12.27
CA GLU A 214 -11.34 -4.86 -13.66
C GLU A 214 -9.97 -4.25 -13.90
N SER A 215 -9.72 -3.02 -13.44
CA SER A 215 -8.41 -2.38 -13.55
C SER A 215 -7.33 -3.17 -12.80
N SER A 216 -7.64 -3.60 -11.57
CA SER A 216 -6.73 -4.42 -10.75
C SER A 216 -6.48 -5.80 -11.36
N ALA A 217 -7.52 -6.43 -11.90
CA ALA A 217 -7.43 -7.71 -12.61
C ALA A 217 -6.54 -7.58 -13.85
N LYS A 218 -6.78 -6.56 -14.68
CA LYS A 218 -5.96 -6.29 -15.87
C LYS A 218 -4.49 -6.10 -15.48
N ALA A 219 -4.20 -5.25 -14.49
CA ALA A 219 -2.83 -4.99 -14.04
C ALA A 219 -2.14 -6.27 -13.54
N ASN A 220 -2.84 -7.10 -12.75
CA ASN A 220 -2.32 -8.38 -12.27
C ASN A 220 -2.04 -9.36 -13.41
N ILE A 221 -2.97 -9.48 -14.37
CA ILE A 221 -2.80 -10.32 -15.55
C ILE A 221 -1.62 -9.84 -16.39
N GLN A 222 -1.49 -8.53 -16.61
CA GLN A 222 -0.35 -7.95 -17.33
C GLN A 222 0.98 -8.24 -16.64
N ALA A 223 1.04 -8.12 -15.32
CA ALA A 223 2.21 -8.45 -14.52
C ALA A 223 2.58 -9.94 -14.64
N ASP A 224 1.60 -10.84 -14.49
CA ASP A 224 1.81 -12.29 -14.61
C ASP A 224 2.26 -12.68 -16.03
N LEU A 225 1.65 -12.10 -17.06
CA LEU A 225 2.03 -12.33 -18.46
C LEU A 225 3.44 -11.79 -18.77
N MET A 226 3.78 -10.60 -18.28
CA MET A 226 5.13 -10.05 -18.42
C MET A 226 6.15 -10.97 -17.73
N LYS A 227 5.83 -11.45 -16.53
CA LYS A 227 6.67 -12.42 -15.83
C LYS A 227 6.86 -13.69 -16.65
N MET A 228 5.81 -14.25 -17.23
CA MET A 228 5.90 -15.42 -18.10
C MET A 228 6.80 -15.15 -19.32
N ALA A 229 6.69 -13.98 -19.95
CA ALA A 229 7.55 -13.59 -21.07
C ALA A 229 9.03 -13.51 -20.66
N VAL A 230 9.33 -12.94 -19.48
CA VAL A 230 10.69 -12.86 -18.93
C VAL A 230 11.23 -14.25 -18.56
N ASP A 231 10.40 -15.11 -17.97
CA ASP A 231 10.78 -16.47 -17.60
C ASP A 231 11.04 -17.36 -18.84
N ASN A 232 10.30 -17.12 -19.94
CA ASN A 232 10.48 -17.82 -21.21
C ASN A 232 11.72 -17.34 -21.99
N ALA A 233 12.18 -16.12 -21.75
CA ALA A 233 13.37 -15.58 -22.39
C ALA A 233 14.64 -16.26 -21.85
N LYS A 234 15.59 -16.53 -22.75
CA LYS A 234 16.92 -17.00 -22.37
C LYS A 234 17.82 -15.79 -22.15
N CYS A 235 18.43 -15.73 -20.98
CA CYS A 235 19.39 -14.69 -20.61
C CYS A 235 20.66 -15.37 -20.08
N ASP A 236 21.82 -14.91 -20.53
CA ASP A 236 23.09 -15.26 -19.92
C ASP A 236 23.35 -14.24 -18.80
N GLU A 237 22.97 -14.60 -17.57
CA GLU A 237 22.98 -13.71 -16.40
C GLU A 237 24.38 -13.15 -16.09
N ASP A 238 25.43 -13.90 -16.43
CA ASP A 238 26.83 -13.49 -16.26
C ASP A 238 27.27 -12.43 -17.29
N LYS A 239 26.48 -12.25 -18.36
CA LYS A 239 26.78 -11.27 -19.43
C LYS A 239 25.91 -10.03 -19.35
N LEU A 240 24.97 -9.95 -18.42
CA LEU A 240 24.13 -8.77 -18.26
C LEU A 240 24.99 -7.50 -18.08
N PRO A 241 24.57 -6.34 -18.63
CA PRO A 241 25.35 -5.12 -18.51
C PRO A 241 25.49 -4.70 -17.04
N GLU A 242 26.73 -4.61 -16.54
CA GLU A 242 26.99 -4.23 -15.14
C GLU A 242 26.41 -2.86 -14.78
N TRP A 243 26.39 -1.92 -15.73
CA TRP A 243 25.81 -0.58 -15.53
C TRP A 243 24.30 -0.66 -15.24
N LEU A 244 23.59 -1.55 -15.92
CA LEU A 244 22.14 -1.72 -15.78
C LEU A 244 21.81 -2.41 -14.45
N ILE A 245 22.59 -3.42 -14.07
CA ILE A 245 22.46 -4.06 -12.75
C ILE A 245 22.72 -3.02 -11.65
N SER A 246 23.82 -2.28 -11.76
CA SER A 246 24.24 -1.30 -10.74
C SER A 246 23.22 -0.18 -10.58
N GLN A 247 22.67 0.32 -11.69
CA GLN A 247 21.59 1.32 -11.68
C GLN A 247 20.38 0.83 -10.89
N ASN A 248 19.80 -0.31 -11.27
CA ASN A 248 18.61 -0.85 -10.61
C ASN A 248 18.88 -1.23 -9.13
N SER A 249 20.08 -1.74 -8.83
CA SER A 249 20.47 -2.06 -7.45
C SER A 249 20.60 -0.81 -6.58
N ALA A 250 21.16 0.27 -7.13
CA ALA A 250 21.30 1.55 -6.45
C ALA A 250 19.94 2.23 -6.23
N GLU A 251 19.06 2.20 -7.22
CA GLU A 251 17.68 2.69 -7.10
C GLU A 251 16.94 1.97 -5.97
N TYR A 252 16.98 0.63 -5.95
CA TYR A 252 16.37 -0.16 -4.89
C TYR A 252 16.93 0.16 -3.50
N LYS A 253 18.26 0.25 -3.38
CA LYS A 253 18.94 0.65 -2.13
C LYS A 253 18.46 2.02 -1.66
N SER A 254 18.47 3.00 -2.55
CA SER A 254 18.04 4.37 -2.29
C SER A 254 16.57 4.45 -1.85
N SER A 255 15.68 3.67 -2.48
CA SER A 255 14.27 3.60 -2.09
C SER A 255 14.08 3.08 -0.67
N VAL A 256 14.80 2.01 -0.29
CA VAL A 256 14.74 1.45 1.06
C VAL A 256 15.35 2.41 2.08
N GLU A 257 16.51 2.99 1.79
CA GLU A 257 17.15 3.97 2.68
C GLU A 257 16.27 5.21 2.89
N SER A 258 15.64 5.72 1.83
CA SER A 258 14.71 6.85 1.90
C SER A 258 13.49 6.50 2.75
N PHE A 259 12.90 5.31 2.58
CA PHE A 259 11.81 4.82 3.40
C PHE A 259 12.22 4.75 4.88
N VAL A 260 13.36 4.13 5.18
CA VAL A 260 13.85 3.98 6.55
C VAL A 260 14.11 5.34 7.21
N SER A 261 14.74 6.28 6.50
CA SER A 261 15.00 7.62 7.04
C SER A 261 13.73 8.37 7.44
N GLN A 262 12.61 8.13 6.73
CA GLN A 262 11.33 8.76 7.02
C GLN A 262 10.71 8.23 8.31
N THR A 263 11.07 7.01 8.73
CA THR A 263 10.65 6.43 10.00
C THR A 263 11.48 6.93 11.20
N GLY A 264 12.55 7.70 10.97
CA GLY A 264 13.47 8.15 12.02
C GLY A 264 14.42 7.07 12.54
N MET A 265 14.42 5.88 11.94
CA MET A 265 15.38 4.80 12.23
C MET A 265 16.60 4.88 11.31
N ASP A 266 17.71 4.30 11.75
CA ASP A 266 18.83 3.98 10.87
C ASP A 266 18.62 2.63 10.17
N LEU A 267 19.30 2.44 9.03
CA LEU A 267 19.17 1.24 8.20
C LEU A 267 19.53 -0.04 8.96
N GLU A 268 20.57 -0.02 9.79
CA GLU A 268 21.03 -1.22 10.50
C GLU A 268 19.98 -1.68 11.52
N THR A 269 19.42 -0.74 12.29
CA THR A 269 18.33 -1.02 13.24
C THR A 269 17.10 -1.58 12.52
N TYR A 270 16.67 -0.96 11.41
CA TYR A 270 15.52 -1.43 10.63
C TYR A 270 15.72 -2.85 10.08
N LEU A 271 16.89 -3.11 9.49
CA LEU A 271 17.22 -4.44 8.94
C LEU A 271 17.28 -5.50 10.04
N SER A 272 17.87 -5.17 11.20
CA SER A 272 17.94 -6.09 12.34
C SER A 272 16.54 -6.48 12.85
N GLN A 273 15.60 -5.53 12.93
CA GLN A 273 14.22 -5.80 13.34
C GLN A 273 13.47 -6.67 12.33
N SER A 274 13.75 -6.51 11.04
CA SER A 274 13.17 -7.35 9.97
C SER A 274 13.87 -8.71 9.81
N GLY A 275 14.89 -9.00 10.62
CA GLY A 275 15.59 -10.29 10.63
C GLY A 275 16.63 -10.46 9.52
N THR A 276 17.16 -9.36 8.99
CA THR A 276 18.26 -9.34 8.01
C THR A 276 19.41 -8.44 8.48
N ASP A 277 20.52 -8.44 7.75
CA ASP A 277 21.67 -7.57 8.00
C ASP A 277 22.02 -6.75 6.75
N VAL A 278 22.90 -5.76 6.92
CA VAL A 278 23.31 -4.85 5.84
C VAL A 278 23.94 -5.62 4.68
N ASP A 279 24.86 -6.55 4.95
CA ASP A 279 25.54 -7.31 3.89
C ASP A 279 24.55 -8.16 3.08
N THR A 280 23.58 -8.77 3.74
CA THR A 280 22.51 -9.56 3.13
C THR A 280 21.56 -8.69 2.33
N PHE A 281 21.18 -7.52 2.86
CA PHE A 281 20.37 -6.54 2.14
C PHE A 281 21.06 -6.08 0.85
N TYR A 282 22.36 -5.76 0.92
CA TYR A 282 23.10 -5.31 -0.25
C TYR A 282 23.22 -6.41 -1.32
N LYS A 283 23.40 -7.68 -0.93
CA LYS A 283 23.35 -8.81 -1.87
C LYS A 283 21.97 -9.00 -2.49
N GLN A 284 20.92 -8.92 -1.68
CA GLN A 284 19.53 -9.01 -2.17
C GLN A 284 19.21 -7.87 -3.15
N ALA A 285 19.73 -6.68 -2.89
CA ALA A 285 19.58 -5.55 -3.79
C ALA A 285 20.31 -5.77 -5.13
N ASP A 286 21.49 -6.41 -5.12
CA ASP A 286 22.21 -6.77 -6.33
C ASP A 286 21.48 -7.87 -7.14
N ASP A 287 20.94 -8.89 -6.45
CA ASP A 287 20.09 -9.92 -7.06
C ASP A 287 18.82 -9.31 -7.66
N TYR A 288 18.18 -8.38 -6.93
CA TYR A 288 17.05 -7.61 -7.43
C TYR A 288 17.41 -6.80 -8.68
N GLY A 289 18.53 -6.08 -8.65
CA GLY A 289 19.00 -5.30 -9.80
C GLY A 289 19.24 -6.16 -11.04
N ARG A 290 19.71 -7.41 -10.86
CA ARG A 290 19.89 -8.38 -11.96
C ARG A 290 18.55 -8.81 -12.57
N GLU A 291 17.57 -9.14 -11.73
CA GLU A 291 16.23 -9.52 -12.19
C GLU A 291 15.54 -8.39 -12.96
N ILE A 292 15.63 -7.15 -12.44
CA ILE A 292 15.06 -5.98 -13.12
C ILE A 292 15.82 -5.68 -14.42
N ALA A 293 17.14 -5.76 -14.44
CA ALA A 293 17.94 -5.58 -15.65
C ALA A 293 17.54 -6.58 -16.75
N LYS A 294 17.36 -7.86 -16.39
CA LYS A 294 16.85 -8.90 -17.31
C LYS A 294 15.47 -8.53 -17.83
N SER A 295 14.55 -8.15 -16.95
CA SER A 295 13.17 -7.76 -17.34
C SER A 295 13.17 -6.59 -18.31
N GLN A 296 13.92 -5.52 -18.02
CA GLN A 296 14.05 -4.34 -18.88
C GLN A 296 14.63 -4.68 -20.25
N LEU A 297 15.62 -5.59 -20.32
CA LEU A 297 16.18 -6.05 -21.59
C LEU A 297 15.20 -6.90 -22.39
N VAL A 298 14.37 -7.72 -21.75
CA VAL A 298 13.29 -8.47 -22.42
C VAL A 298 12.24 -7.51 -22.98
N VAL A 299 11.79 -6.53 -22.19
CA VAL A 299 10.88 -5.46 -22.64
C VAL A 299 11.47 -4.74 -23.86
N LYS A 300 12.73 -4.33 -23.78
CA LYS A 300 13.44 -3.66 -24.87
C LYS A 300 13.56 -4.55 -26.12
N ALA A 301 13.86 -5.83 -25.96
CA ALA A 301 13.93 -6.77 -27.08
C ALA A 301 12.57 -6.96 -27.75
N ILE A 302 11.48 -7.09 -26.99
CA ILE A 302 10.13 -7.20 -27.56
C ILE A 302 9.77 -5.91 -28.30
N ALA A 303 10.02 -4.76 -27.68
CA ALA A 303 9.80 -3.46 -28.30
C ALA A 303 10.58 -3.31 -29.62
N ASP A 304 11.87 -3.65 -29.64
CA ASP A 304 12.71 -3.61 -30.84
C ASP A 304 12.21 -4.57 -31.93
N GLN A 305 11.85 -5.81 -31.56
CA GLN A 305 11.31 -6.80 -32.50
C GLN A 305 10.01 -6.32 -33.15
N LYS A 306 9.16 -5.63 -32.39
CA LYS A 306 7.85 -5.13 -32.85
C LYS A 306 7.93 -3.70 -33.42
N GLY A 307 9.09 -3.04 -33.35
CA GLY A 307 9.27 -1.65 -33.77
C GLY A 307 8.50 -0.65 -32.91
N MET A 308 8.22 -0.99 -31.65
CA MET A 308 7.54 -0.11 -30.71
C MET A 308 8.45 1.03 -30.27
N LYS A 309 7.92 2.25 -30.30
CA LYS A 309 8.59 3.46 -29.80
C LYS A 309 7.59 4.32 -29.06
N ILE A 310 8.11 5.11 -28.13
CA ILE A 310 7.38 6.19 -27.49
C ILE A 310 7.58 7.44 -28.33
N THR A 311 6.46 8.05 -28.72
CA THR A 311 6.41 9.28 -29.49
C THR A 311 6.47 10.48 -28.56
N ASP A 312 6.94 11.62 -29.06
CA ASP A 312 6.92 12.88 -28.30
C ASP A 312 5.49 13.22 -27.85
N LYS A 313 4.49 12.93 -28.69
CA LYS A 313 3.08 13.13 -28.32
C LYS A 313 2.67 12.32 -27.08
N GLU A 314 3.05 11.04 -27.01
CA GLU A 314 2.73 10.20 -25.84
C GLU A 314 3.38 10.74 -24.56
N LEU A 315 4.58 11.32 -24.64
CA LEU A 315 5.24 11.97 -23.51
C LEU A 315 4.53 13.26 -23.09
N GLU A 316 4.21 14.13 -24.05
CA GLU A 316 3.51 15.38 -23.79
C GLU A 316 2.11 15.16 -23.21
N ASP A 317 1.37 14.20 -23.76
CA ASP A 317 0.05 13.83 -23.27
C ASP A 317 0.15 13.33 -21.81
N TYR A 318 1.11 12.45 -21.49
CA TYR A 318 1.31 11.98 -20.12
C TYR A 318 1.65 13.12 -19.15
N TYR A 319 2.58 14.00 -19.53
CA TYR A 319 2.94 15.13 -18.68
C TYR A 319 1.75 16.08 -18.43
N ALA A 320 0.92 16.31 -19.46
CA ALA A 320 -0.26 17.15 -19.36
C ALA A 320 -1.33 16.51 -18.46
N ASP A 321 -1.60 15.23 -18.65
CA ASP A 321 -2.60 14.48 -17.87
C ASP A 321 -2.21 14.42 -16.39
N TYR A 322 -0.94 14.09 -16.10
CA TYR A 322 -0.41 14.08 -14.74
C TYR A 322 -0.46 15.47 -14.10
N ALA A 323 -0.09 16.52 -14.84
CA ALA A 323 -0.18 17.90 -14.33
C ALA A 323 -1.63 18.29 -13.98
N ALA A 324 -2.59 17.91 -14.83
CA ALA A 324 -4.02 18.19 -14.61
C ALA A 324 -4.58 17.43 -13.40
N GLU A 325 -4.28 16.15 -13.28
CA GLU A 325 -4.73 15.28 -12.19
C GLU A 325 -4.26 15.82 -10.82
N TYR A 326 -2.97 16.14 -10.71
CA TYR A 326 -2.35 16.62 -9.48
C TYR A 326 -2.42 18.14 -9.30
N ARG A 327 -3.14 18.85 -10.18
CA ARG A 327 -3.33 20.31 -10.17
C ARG A 327 -1.99 21.07 -10.03
N THR A 328 -0.98 20.61 -10.77
CA THR A 328 0.36 21.19 -10.81
C THR A 328 0.70 21.65 -12.23
N ASP A 329 1.85 22.28 -12.42
CA ASP A 329 2.31 22.69 -13.74
C ASP A 329 3.20 21.62 -14.40
N VAL A 330 3.15 21.55 -15.74
CA VAL A 330 3.89 20.57 -16.54
C VAL A 330 5.40 20.66 -16.31
N ASP A 331 5.96 21.84 -16.08
CA ASP A 331 7.40 22.01 -15.86
C ASP A 331 7.84 21.39 -14.53
N SER A 332 6.99 21.47 -13.49
CA SER A 332 7.20 20.79 -12.23
C SER A 332 7.15 19.26 -12.39
N VAL A 333 6.22 18.73 -13.19
CA VAL A 333 6.17 17.29 -13.49
C VAL A 333 7.42 16.84 -14.24
N ARG A 334 7.87 17.57 -15.26
CA ARG A 334 9.09 17.25 -16.02
C ARG A 334 10.36 17.26 -15.18
N LYS A 335 10.44 18.13 -14.17
CA LYS A 335 11.55 18.16 -13.22
C LYS A 335 11.52 16.96 -12.28
N ALA A 336 10.32 16.51 -11.91
CA ALA A 336 10.13 15.36 -11.04
C ALA A 336 10.35 14.05 -11.78
N ILE A 337 9.92 13.93 -13.04
CA ILE A 337 9.96 12.70 -13.83
C ILE A 337 10.82 12.94 -15.08
N PRO A 338 12.11 12.56 -15.06
CA PRO A 338 12.99 12.67 -16.21
C PRO A 338 12.42 11.95 -17.45
N GLU A 339 12.60 12.55 -18.62
CA GLU A 339 12.07 12.03 -19.89
C GLU A 339 12.51 10.58 -20.17
N SER A 340 13.76 10.23 -19.84
CA SER A 340 14.28 8.88 -20.02
C SER A 340 13.55 7.84 -19.16
N GLU A 341 13.20 8.20 -17.93
CA GLU A 341 12.45 7.31 -17.02
C GLU A 341 11.01 7.14 -17.52
N LEU A 342 10.38 8.26 -17.94
CA LEU A 342 9.04 8.21 -18.50
C LEU A 342 8.97 7.38 -19.78
N LYS A 343 9.95 7.52 -20.69
CA LYS A 343 10.03 6.69 -21.89
C LYS A 343 10.14 5.21 -21.57
N ASN A 344 10.98 4.83 -20.61
CA ASN A 344 11.12 3.45 -20.18
C ASN A 344 9.80 2.90 -19.60
N TYR A 345 9.14 3.68 -18.74
CA TYR A 345 7.85 3.34 -18.16
C TYR A 345 6.77 3.15 -19.24
N LEU A 346 6.60 4.12 -20.14
CA LEU A 346 5.59 4.05 -21.20
C LEU A 346 5.88 2.91 -22.18
N LEU A 347 7.16 2.63 -22.47
CA LEU A 347 7.54 1.51 -23.34
C LEU A 347 7.17 0.18 -22.69
N GLN A 348 7.43 0.02 -21.38
CA GLN A 348 7.03 -1.15 -20.63
C GLN A 348 5.51 -1.32 -20.64
N GLN A 349 4.73 -0.27 -20.39
CA GLN A 349 3.27 -0.32 -20.46
C GLN A 349 2.78 -0.77 -21.85
N LYS A 350 3.36 -0.21 -22.92
CA LYS A 350 3.02 -0.56 -24.30
C LYS A 350 3.31 -2.03 -24.63
N VAL A 351 4.42 -2.57 -24.12
CA VAL A 351 4.74 -4.00 -24.26
C VAL A 351 3.80 -4.87 -23.42
N MET A 352 3.47 -4.47 -22.19
CA MET A 352 2.51 -5.17 -21.33
C MET A 352 1.11 -5.22 -21.96
N ASP A 353 0.64 -4.12 -22.53
CA ASP A 353 -0.62 -4.05 -23.28
C ASP A 353 -0.58 -4.95 -24.52
N HIS A 354 0.54 -4.96 -25.26
CA HIS A 354 0.71 -5.86 -26.40
C HIS A 354 0.60 -7.33 -26.00
N ILE A 355 1.34 -7.75 -24.97
CA ILE A 355 1.31 -9.13 -24.48
C ILE A 355 -0.10 -9.50 -23.99
N TYR A 356 -0.77 -8.59 -23.27
CA TYR A 356 -2.13 -8.79 -22.80
C TYR A 356 -3.13 -9.00 -23.95
N ASN A 357 -3.05 -8.17 -24.99
CA ASN A 357 -3.94 -8.25 -26.14
C ASN A 357 -3.74 -9.54 -26.96
N GLU A 358 -2.54 -10.12 -26.91
CA GLU A 358 -2.20 -11.39 -27.57
C GLU A 358 -2.39 -12.61 -26.65
N ALA A 359 -2.82 -12.43 -25.40
CA ALA A 359 -3.01 -13.52 -24.44
C ALA A 359 -4.25 -14.36 -24.73
N VAL A 360 -4.20 -15.64 -24.34
CA VAL A 360 -5.31 -16.59 -24.46
C VAL A 360 -5.89 -16.87 -23.07
N PHE A 361 -7.08 -16.36 -22.82
CA PHE A 361 -7.79 -16.62 -21.56
C PHE A 361 -8.37 -18.03 -21.55
N ASN A 362 -8.07 -18.78 -20.48
CA ASN A 362 -8.67 -20.10 -20.26
C ASN A 362 -10.19 -19.97 -20.08
N ARG A 363 -10.94 -20.95 -20.58
CA ARG A 363 -12.41 -21.01 -20.53
C ARG A 363 -12.91 -21.78 -19.32
#